data_AF-A0A955UFW0-F1
#
_entry.id   AF-A0A955UFW0-F1
#
_cell.length_a   1.000
_cell.length_b   1.000
_cell.length_c   1.000
_cell.angle_alpha   90.00
_cell.angle_beta   90.00
_cell.angle_gamma   90.00
#
_symmetry.space_group_name_H-M   'P 1'
#
loop_
_entity.id
_entity.type
_entity.pdbx_description
1 polymer ?
#
loop_
_entity_poly.entity_id
_entity_poly.type
_entity_poly.pdbx_seq_one_letter_code
_entity_poly.pdbx_strand_id
1 'polypeptide(L)'
;MEKILSQDEVDALLRGVSDGEIETEPQAVEAPADTDGPVAYDLGNQEWVVRGRMPTLDVIHQQFSRLFRIALSEILRKTAEVTVTNQSVLKFGEFTKRL
;
A
#
# COMPACT_ATOMS: atom_id res chain seq x y z
N MET A 1 -12.87 -21.01 -32.06
CA MET A 1 -12.44 -22.42 -32.16
C MET A 1 -11.69 -22.70 -30.88
N GLU A 2 -12.41 -23.32 -29.94
CA GLU A 2 -11.98 -23.60 -28.56
C GLU A 2 -10.73 -24.48 -28.57
N LYS A 3 -9.76 -24.17 -27.70
CA LYS A 3 -8.68 -25.10 -27.37
C LYS A 3 -9.29 -26.24 -26.55
N ILE A 4 -9.78 -27.26 -27.26
CA ILE A 4 -10.11 -28.55 -26.65
C ILE A 4 -8.77 -29.21 -26.36
N LEU A 5 -8.39 -29.25 -25.08
CA LEU A 5 -7.23 -29.98 -24.63
C LEU A 5 -7.36 -31.46 -25.03
N SER A 6 -6.26 -32.06 -25.44
CA SER A 6 -6.23 -33.50 -25.68
C SER A 6 -6.42 -34.26 -24.37
N GLN A 7 -7.00 -35.46 -24.42
CA GLN A 7 -7.25 -36.27 -23.21
C GLN A 7 -5.98 -36.52 -22.39
N ASP A 8 -4.82 -36.62 -23.05
CA ASP A 8 -3.52 -36.76 -22.39
C ASP A 8 -3.12 -35.52 -21.58
N GLU A 9 -3.45 -34.32 -22.06
CA GLU A 9 -3.22 -33.06 -21.33
C GLU A 9 -4.20 -32.89 -20.16
N VAL A 10 -5.43 -33.39 -20.30
CA VAL A 10 -6.42 -33.43 -19.21
C VAL A 10 -5.94 -34.37 -18.10
N ASP A 11 -5.44 -35.56 -18.44
CA ASP A 11 -4.91 -36.51 -17.46
C ASP A 11 -3.65 -35.99 -16.76
N ALA A 12 -2.78 -35.26 -17.47
CA ALA A 12 -1.62 -34.61 -16.87
C ALA A 12 -2.03 -33.52 -15.86
N LEU A 13 -3.03 -32.70 -16.19
CA LEU A 13 -3.59 -31.71 -15.27
C LEU A 13 -4.33 -32.35 -14.08
N LEU A 14 -5.08 -33.44 -14.31
CA LEU A 14 -5.79 -34.15 -13.26
C LEU A 14 -4.83 -34.79 -12.25
N ARG A 15 -3.70 -35.32 -12.73
CA ARG A 15 -2.64 -35.84 -11.88
C ARG A 15 -1.94 -34.74 -11.09
N GLY A 16 -1.58 -33.63 -11.72
CA GLY A 16 -0.96 -32.51 -11.00
C GLY A 16 -1.88 -31.85 -9.95
N VAL A 17 -3.20 -31.86 -10.18
CA VAL A 17 -4.21 -31.45 -9.18
C VAL A 17 -4.36 -32.48 -8.06
N SER A 18 -4.25 -33.78 -8.37
CA SER A 18 -4.39 -34.85 -7.37
C SER A 18 -3.15 -35.03 -6.49
N ASP A 19 -1.95 -34.83 -7.03
CA ASP A 19 -0.67 -34.86 -6.29
C ASP A 19 -0.37 -33.53 -5.56
N GLY A 20 -1.18 -32.50 -5.74
CA GLY A 20 -1.04 -31.22 -5.05
C GLY A 20 0.19 -30.40 -5.47
N GLU A 21 0.85 -30.74 -6.59
CA GLU A 21 2.00 -29.98 -7.12
C GLU A 21 1.61 -28.68 -7.83
N ILE A 22 0.32 -28.44 -8.06
CA ILE A 22 -0.17 -27.21 -8.70
C ILE A 22 -0.91 -26.37 -7.67
N GLU A 23 -0.29 -25.28 -7.23
CA GLU A 23 -0.96 -24.24 -6.43
C GLU A 23 -2.07 -23.57 -7.27
N THR A 24 -3.30 -24.05 -7.12
CA THR A 24 -4.48 -23.55 -7.87
C THR A 24 -5.25 -22.43 -7.19
N GLU A 25 -4.70 -21.81 -6.15
CA GLU A 25 -5.33 -20.64 -5.51
C GLU A 25 -4.54 -19.37 -5.80
N PRO A 26 -5.08 -18.40 -6.56
CA PRO A 26 -4.77 -17.01 -6.29
C PRO A 26 -5.37 -16.72 -4.92
N GLN A 27 -4.57 -16.76 -3.85
CA GLN A 27 -4.99 -16.37 -2.50
C GLN A 27 -5.41 -14.89 -2.52
N ALA A 28 -6.70 -14.70 -2.82
CA ALA A 28 -7.41 -13.45 -2.67
C ALA A 28 -7.75 -13.31 -1.19
N VAL A 29 -6.97 -12.47 -0.50
CA VAL A 29 -7.38 -11.67 0.66
C VAL A 29 -8.33 -12.41 1.62
N GLU A 30 -7.82 -13.40 2.34
CA GLU A 30 -8.51 -13.86 3.54
C GLU A 30 -8.41 -12.76 4.60
N ALA A 31 -9.56 -12.16 4.93
CA ALA A 31 -9.74 -11.48 6.20
C ALA A 31 -9.31 -12.45 7.32
N PRO A 32 -8.62 -11.98 8.38
CA PRO A 32 -8.00 -12.88 9.33
C PRO A 32 -9.08 -13.75 9.99
N ALA A 33 -9.02 -15.04 9.70
CA ALA A 33 -9.72 -16.06 10.44
C ALA A 33 -9.35 -15.93 11.91
N ASP A 34 -10.35 -15.98 12.78
CA ASP A 34 -10.23 -16.04 14.23
C ASP A 34 -9.23 -17.14 14.62
N THR A 35 -7.97 -16.77 14.73
CA THR A 35 -6.89 -17.63 15.19
C THR A 35 -6.73 -17.29 16.67
N ASP A 36 -7.23 -18.18 17.53
CA ASP A 36 -7.07 -18.11 18.98
C ASP A 36 -5.59 -18.31 19.33
N GLY A 37 -4.79 -17.25 19.19
CA GLY A 37 -3.35 -17.24 19.41
C GLY A 37 -2.72 -15.91 19.00
N PRO A 38 -1.60 -15.51 19.62
CA PRO A 38 -0.91 -14.28 19.25
C PRO A 38 -0.41 -14.38 17.81
N VAL A 39 -1.00 -13.60 16.91
CA VAL A 39 -0.53 -13.46 15.53
C VAL A 39 0.88 -12.90 15.56
N ALA A 40 1.83 -13.61 14.95
CA ALA A 40 3.22 -13.17 14.84
C ALA A 40 3.25 -11.82 14.11
N TYR A 41 3.58 -10.76 14.85
CA TYR A 41 3.55 -9.40 14.34
C TYR A 41 4.85 -9.13 13.57
N ASP A 42 4.79 -9.23 12.25
CA ASP A 42 5.91 -8.89 11.38
C ASP A 42 6.00 -7.37 11.19
N LEU A 43 6.89 -6.75 11.98
CA LEU A 43 7.23 -5.33 11.95
C LEU A 43 7.93 -4.90 10.64
N GLY A 44 8.43 -5.85 9.85
CA GLY A 44 9.12 -5.56 8.59
C GLY A 44 8.18 -5.50 7.38
N ASN A 45 7.01 -6.16 7.48
CA ASN A 45 6.13 -6.38 6.33
C ASN A 45 4.75 -5.69 6.46
N GLN A 46 4.49 -4.97 7.56
CA GLN A 46 3.40 -4.00 7.59
C GLN A 46 3.78 -2.74 6.81
N GLU A 47 3.93 -2.90 5.50
CA GLU A 47 3.77 -1.77 4.60
C GLU A 47 2.31 -1.33 4.74
N TRP A 48 2.06 -0.31 5.56
CA TRP A 48 0.89 0.55 5.37
C TRP A 48 1.08 1.24 4.02
N VAL A 49 0.91 0.50 2.92
CA VAL A 49 0.70 1.09 1.61
C VAL A 49 -0.65 1.73 1.73
N VAL A 50 -0.64 3.02 1.99
CA VAL A 50 -1.81 3.85 1.88
C VAL A 50 -2.11 3.89 0.39
N ARG A 51 -2.90 2.90 -0.09
CA ARG A 51 -3.30 2.70 -1.48
C ARG A 51 -4.30 3.76 -1.96
N GLY A 52 -4.26 4.96 -1.39
CA GLY A 52 -5.21 6.03 -1.66
C GLY A 52 -4.70 7.40 -1.23
N ARG A 53 -5.40 8.44 -1.68
CA ARG A 53 -5.20 9.79 -1.16
C ARG A 53 -5.58 9.82 0.32
N MET A 54 -4.83 10.54 1.15
CA MET A 54 -5.18 10.78 2.56
C MET A 54 -5.91 12.11 2.70
N PRO A 55 -7.22 12.21 2.41
CA PRO A 55 -7.92 13.49 2.40
C PRO A 55 -7.83 14.22 3.75
N THR A 56 -7.82 13.50 4.87
CA THR A 56 -7.65 14.09 6.20
C THR A 56 -6.26 14.70 6.38
N LEU A 57 -5.21 14.02 5.90
CA LEU A 57 -3.84 14.54 5.97
C LEU A 57 -3.71 15.77 5.07
N ASP A 58 -4.34 15.78 3.90
CA ASP A 58 -4.38 16.94 3.00
C ASP A 58 -4.98 18.16 3.70
N VAL A 59 -6.11 17.99 4.39
CA VAL A 59 -6.77 19.06 5.16
C VAL A 59 -5.87 19.56 6.29
N ILE A 60 -5.22 18.65 7.03
CA ILE A 60 -4.27 18.99 8.09
C ILE A 60 -3.09 19.78 7.50
N HIS A 61 -2.56 19.36 6.35
CA HIS A 61 -1.41 20.01 5.71
C HIS A 61 -1.76 21.42 5.21
N GLN A 62 -2.96 21.59 4.63
CA GLN A 62 -3.49 22.90 4.25
C GLN A 62 -3.64 23.81 5.47
N GLN A 63 -4.21 23.31 6.56
CA GLN A 63 -4.35 24.07 7.81
C GLN A 63 -2.98 24.44 8.40
N PHE A 64 -2.03 23.50 8.41
CA PHE A 64 -0.66 23.74 8.84
C PHE A 64 0.00 24.83 8.00
N SER A 65 -0.09 24.77 6.67
CA SER A 65 0.52 25.77 5.78
C SER A 65 0.00 27.18 6.07
N ARG A 66 -1.31 27.32 6.37
CA ARG A 66 -1.93 28.60 6.72
C ARG A 66 -1.40 29.14 8.05
N LEU A 67 -1.32 28.30 9.07
CA LEU A 67 -0.80 28.68 10.39
C LEU A 67 0.70 29.00 10.32
N PHE A 68 1.46 28.18 9.59
CA PHE A 68 2.89 28.36 9.36
C PHE A 68 3.17 29.69 8.64
N ARG A 69 2.38 30.05 7.63
CA ARG A 69 2.49 31.35 6.94
C ARG A 69 2.35 32.52 7.91
N ILE A 70 1.38 32.46 8.81
CA ILE A 70 1.14 33.51 9.81
C ILE A 70 2.33 33.60 10.77
N ALA A 71 2.73 32.47 11.36
CA ALA A 71 3.85 32.41 12.30
C ALA A 71 5.17 32.89 11.66
N LEU A 72 5.45 32.46 10.41
CA LEU A 72 6.64 32.86 9.68
C LEU A 72 6.65 34.36 9.37
N SER A 73 5.50 34.91 8.97
CA SER A 73 5.36 36.35 8.71
C SER A 73 5.55 37.18 9.97
N GLU A 74 5.08 36.68 11.13
CA GLU A 74 5.26 37.30 12.44
C GLU A 74 6.73 37.33 12.87
N ILE A 75 7.43 36.19 12.74
CA ILE A 75 8.85 36.06 13.08
C ILE A 75 9.72 36.96 12.19
N LEU A 76 9.49 36.94 10.88
CA LEU A 76 10.29 37.69 9.91
C LEU A 76 9.92 39.18 9.83
N ARG A 77 8.79 39.58 10.44
CA ARG A 77 8.17 40.90 10.28
C ARG A 77 8.03 41.32 8.81
N LYS A 78 7.76 40.35 7.93
CA LYS A 78 7.61 40.52 6.47
C LYS A 78 6.51 39.60 5.97
N THR A 79 5.86 39.99 4.87
CA THR A 79 4.84 39.16 4.24
C THR A 79 5.50 37.93 3.59
N ALA A 80 5.18 36.74 4.11
CA ALA A 80 5.61 35.47 3.54
C ALA A 80 4.47 34.80 2.77
N GLU A 81 4.78 34.24 1.60
CA GLU A 81 3.86 33.40 0.83
C GLU A 81 4.25 31.94 1.01
N VAL A 82 3.27 31.10 1.37
CA VAL A 82 3.46 29.66 1.57
C VAL A 82 2.36 28.95 0.79
N THR A 83 2.76 28.11 -0.15
CA THR A 83 1.85 27.36 -1.03
C THR A 83 2.25 25.89 -1.03
N VAL A 84 1.27 25.00 -0.91
CA VAL A 84 1.46 23.55 -0.97
C VAL A 84 1.37 23.10 -2.44
N THR A 85 2.44 22.53 -3.00
CA THR A 85 2.52 22.23 -4.45
C THR A 85 2.22 20.77 -4.79
N ASN A 86 2.89 19.82 -4.14
CA ASN A 86 2.73 18.40 -4.46
C ASN A 86 2.87 17.55 -3.20
N GLN A 87 2.03 16.52 -3.11
CA GLN A 87 2.01 15.56 -2.01
C GLN A 87 1.99 14.15 -2.61
N SER A 88 3.03 13.38 -2.31
CA SER A 88 3.15 11.99 -2.75
C SER A 88 3.47 11.11 -1.56
N VAL A 89 2.76 9.99 -1.43
CA VAL A 89 3.13 8.94 -0.49
C VAL A 89 4.34 8.21 -1.06
N LEU A 90 5.42 8.14 -0.28
CA LEU A 90 6.67 7.47 -0.64
C LEU A 90 6.99 6.42 0.43
N LYS A 91 7.59 5.30 0.02
CA LYS A 91 8.07 4.32 0.99
C LYS A 91 9.21 4.94 1.81
N PHE A 92 9.26 4.63 3.10
CA PHE A 92 10.31 5.16 3.98
C PHE A 92 11.72 4.83 3.45
N GLY A 93 11.93 3.59 3.00
CA GLY A 93 13.21 3.17 2.41
C GLY A 93 13.57 3.88 1.10
N GLU A 94 12.59 4.37 0.34
CA GLU A 94 12.84 5.22 -0.84
C GLU A 94 13.13 6.67 -0.44
N PHE A 95 12.45 7.16 0.60
CA PHE A 95 12.70 8.48 1.16
C PHE A 95 14.14 8.61 1.70
N THR A 96 14.62 7.64 2.47
CA THR A 96 16.00 7.65 3.00
C THR A 96 17.06 7.62 1.90
N LYS A 97 16.76 7.03 0.74
CA LYS A 97 17.69 6.99 -0.41
C LYS A 97 17.70 8.30 -1.22
N ARG A 98 16.68 9.15 -1.07
CA ARG A 98 16.54 10.44 -1.78
C ARG A 98 17.01 11.65 -0.96
N LEU A 99 17.23 11.46 0.34
CA LEU A 99 17.84 12.44 1.24
C LEU A 99 19.35 12.51 1.00
#